data_AF-A0A2A4KVS9-F1
#
_entry.id   AF-A0A2A4KVS9-F1
#
_cell.length_a   1.000
_cell.length_b   1.000
_cell.length_c   1.000
_cell.angle_alpha   90.00
_cell.angle_beta   90.00
_cell.angle_gamma   90.00
#
_symmetry.space_group_name_H-M   'P 1'
#
loop_
_entity.id
_entity.type
_entity.pdbx_description
1 polymer ?
#
loop_
_entity_poly.entity_id
_entity_poly.type
_entity_poly.pdbx_seq_one_letter_code
_entity_poly.pdbx_strand_id
1 'polypeptide(L)'
;MHLRTDGELHPVFCTIVPPHVLDHLARSADARLAEPARRTLEADGLRRDRRRTTALAAAPAAPSAGAVPTRPHRTVYDCENRTALPGVTVRDEGDKPTSDASVNRAYAGLGATFELLLSAYGRSSIDGKGLPLIGSVHYGQEYNNAFFDGEQMVFGDGDGEIFLDFTVAVDVIAHELAHGLTQYTANLRYEGQSGALNESVSDVVGALVKQYSLGQSAEQADWLIGAGLLAPRVSGVALRSMKAPGTAYDDDLLGKDPQPGSMEDYIETDRDNGGVHLNSGIPNRAFYLLATALGGNSWERAGQIWFDVLTGGELTATADFAEFARLTVAAAGSRFGEGDEREAVLKAWSEVGVPTRA
;
A
#
# COMPACT_ATOMS: atom_id res chain seq x y z
N MET A 1 24.48 17.04 -3.19
CA MET A 1 23.42 16.35 -3.96
C MET A 1 24.09 15.56 -5.07
N HIS A 2 24.56 14.35 -4.74
CA HIS A 2 25.13 13.42 -5.73
C HIS A 2 23.96 12.60 -6.27
N LEU A 3 23.50 12.93 -7.48
CA LEU A 3 22.58 12.08 -8.24
C LEU A 3 23.38 10.84 -8.64
N ARG A 4 23.04 9.67 -8.09
CA ARG A 4 23.62 8.40 -8.50
C ARG A 4 23.17 8.06 -9.93
N THR A 5 24.09 7.43 -10.65
CA THR A 5 24.10 7.20 -12.11
C THR A 5 23.31 5.99 -12.60
N ASP A 6 22.36 5.47 -11.83
CA ASP A 6 21.44 4.41 -12.26
C ASP A 6 19.99 4.94 -12.21
N GLY A 7 19.74 6.02 -12.96
CA GLY A 7 18.48 6.76 -13.00
C GLY A 7 17.33 6.06 -13.73
N GLU A 8 17.19 4.74 -13.59
CA GLU A 8 16.08 4.00 -14.15
C GLU A 8 14.90 4.04 -13.17
N LEU A 9 13.82 4.73 -13.56
CA LEU A 9 12.56 4.70 -12.81
C LEU A 9 12.04 3.26 -12.82
N HIS A 10 11.62 2.74 -11.66
CA HIS A 10 11.06 1.40 -11.55
C HIS A 10 9.54 1.53 -11.37
N PRO A 11 8.78 1.73 -12.47
CA PRO A 11 7.35 1.92 -12.39
C PRO A 11 6.69 0.66 -11.83
N VAL A 12 6.02 0.83 -10.70
CA VAL A 12 5.25 -0.23 -10.08
C VAL A 12 3.83 -0.21 -10.62
N PHE A 13 3.32 -1.40 -10.93
CA PHE A 13 1.89 -1.66 -11.05
C PHE A 13 1.58 -2.76 -10.04
N CYS A 14 1.16 -2.35 -8.85
CA CYS A 14 0.65 -3.22 -7.81
C CYS A 14 -0.88 -3.17 -7.82
N THR A 15 -1.49 -4.22 -7.32
CA THR A 15 -2.92 -4.31 -7.10
C THR A 15 -3.16 -4.93 -5.72
N ILE A 16 -4.08 -4.38 -4.92
CA ILE A 16 -4.26 -4.79 -3.52
C ILE A 16 -4.53 -6.29 -3.34
N VAL A 17 -5.28 -6.90 -4.26
CA VAL A 17 -5.54 -8.35 -4.27
C VAL A 17 -4.35 -9.04 -4.95
N PRO A 18 -3.61 -9.91 -4.22
CA PRO A 18 -2.47 -10.60 -4.80
C PRO A 18 -2.90 -11.53 -5.94
N PRO A 19 -2.08 -11.69 -7.01
CA PRO A 19 -2.43 -12.54 -8.14
C PRO A 19 -2.77 -13.99 -7.78
N HIS A 20 -2.12 -14.55 -6.74
CA HIS A 20 -2.37 -15.93 -6.32
C HIS A 20 -3.80 -16.18 -5.82
N VAL A 21 -4.44 -15.15 -5.26
CA VAL A 21 -5.84 -15.21 -4.80
C VAL A 21 -6.78 -15.29 -6.00
N LEU A 22 -6.59 -14.38 -6.97
CA LEU A 22 -7.38 -14.38 -8.20
C LEU A 22 -7.14 -15.65 -9.05
N ASP A 23 -5.90 -16.14 -9.12
CA ASP A 23 -5.55 -17.40 -9.78
C ASP A 23 -6.27 -18.61 -9.16
N HIS A 24 -6.42 -18.61 -7.83
CA HIS A 24 -7.15 -19.65 -7.11
C HIS A 24 -8.65 -19.59 -7.46
N LEU A 25 -9.26 -18.40 -7.36
CA LEU A 25 -10.67 -18.18 -7.69
C LEU A 25 -10.98 -18.49 -9.16
N ALA A 26 -10.08 -18.13 -10.08
CA ALA A 26 -10.21 -18.38 -11.52
C ALA A 26 -10.27 -19.89 -11.88
N ARG A 27 -9.86 -20.78 -10.97
CA ARG A 27 -9.93 -22.24 -11.14
C ARG A 27 -11.15 -22.87 -10.47
N SER A 28 -11.99 -22.07 -9.81
CA SER A 28 -13.24 -22.54 -9.20
C SER A 28 -14.16 -23.17 -10.24
N ALA A 29 -14.93 -24.17 -9.81
CA ALA A 29 -16.02 -24.74 -10.60
C ALA A 29 -17.27 -23.85 -10.61
N ASP A 30 -17.38 -22.89 -9.68
CA ASP A 30 -18.47 -21.90 -9.66
C ASP A 30 -18.12 -20.74 -10.59
N ALA A 31 -18.88 -20.60 -11.69
CA ALA A 31 -18.67 -19.55 -12.68
C ALA A 31 -18.80 -18.13 -12.10
N ARG A 32 -19.62 -17.96 -11.05
CA ARG A 32 -19.77 -16.66 -10.37
C ARG A 32 -18.50 -16.20 -9.68
N LEU A 33 -17.60 -17.13 -9.34
CA LEU A 33 -16.29 -16.83 -8.75
C LEU A 33 -15.21 -16.79 -9.83
N ALA A 34 -15.23 -17.77 -10.74
CA ALA A 34 -14.19 -17.93 -11.74
C ALA A 34 -14.19 -16.83 -12.82
N GLU A 35 -15.37 -16.38 -13.27
CA GLU A 35 -15.45 -15.40 -14.35
C GLU A 35 -15.00 -14.00 -13.94
N PRO A 36 -15.45 -13.41 -12.81
CA PRO A 36 -14.94 -12.12 -12.34
C PRO A 36 -13.44 -12.15 -12.07
N ALA A 37 -12.92 -13.23 -11.48
CA ALA A 37 -11.50 -13.39 -11.23
C ALA A 37 -10.67 -13.42 -12.52
N ARG A 38 -11.11 -14.15 -13.55
CA ARG A 38 -10.45 -14.18 -14.87
C ARG A 38 -10.46 -12.81 -15.55
N ARG A 39 -11.61 -12.12 -15.55
CA ARG A 39 -11.72 -10.76 -16.13
C ARG A 39 -10.81 -9.77 -15.39
N THR A 40 -10.71 -9.89 -14.07
CA THR A 40 -9.82 -9.07 -13.23
C THR A 40 -8.37 -9.33 -13.60
N LEU A 41 -7.92 -10.60 -13.66
CA LEU A 41 -6.56 -10.96 -14.09
C LEU A 41 -6.20 -10.43 -15.49
N GLU A 42 -7.11 -10.53 -16.44
CA GLU A 42 -6.92 -10.00 -17.80
C GLU A 42 -6.78 -8.47 -17.80
N ALA A 43 -7.64 -7.77 -17.05
CA ALA A 43 -7.56 -6.32 -16.90
C ALA A 43 -6.25 -5.88 -16.22
N ASP A 44 -5.81 -6.59 -15.19
CA ASP A 44 -4.57 -6.32 -14.46
C ASP A 44 -3.35 -6.51 -15.35
N GLY A 45 -3.34 -7.57 -16.16
CA GLY A 45 -2.28 -7.83 -17.13
C GLY A 45 -2.13 -6.69 -18.15
N LEU A 46 -3.24 -6.24 -18.73
CA LEU A 46 -3.25 -5.12 -19.69
C LEU A 46 -2.73 -3.82 -19.06
N ARG A 47 -3.10 -3.53 -17.82
CA ARG A 47 -2.65 -2.33 -17.10
C ARG A 47 -1.17 -2.39 -16.75
N ARG A 48 -0.68 -3.54 -16.31
CA ARG A 48 0.74 -3.79 -16.04
C ARG A 48 1.59 -3.54 -17.29
N ASP A 49 1.17 -4.07 -18.44
CA ASP A 49 1.86 -3.85 -19.71
C ASP A 49 1.85 -2.38 -20.11
N ARG A 50 0.68 -1.71 -20.02
CA ARG A 50 0.58 -0.28 -20.31
C ARG A 50 1.51 0.55 -19.43
N ARG A 51 1.55 0.25 -18.12
CA ARG A 51 2.40 0.96 -17.14
C ARG A 51 3.87 0.83 -17.49
N ARG A 52 4.32 -0.38 -17.86
CA ARG A 52 5.70 -0.61 -18.30
C ARG A 52 6.02 0.24 -19.53
N THR A 53 5.11 0.36 -20.49
CA THR A 53 5.32 1.17 -21.70
C THR A 53 5.30 2.67 -21.44
N THR A 54 4.37 3.19 -20.64
CA THR A 54 4.24 4.64 -20.41
C THR A 54 5.35 5.20 -19.53
N ALA A 55 5.81 4.46 -18.52
CA ALA A 55 6.90 4.92 -17.67
C ALA A 55 8.26 4.94 -18.37
N LEU A 56 8.50 4.09 -19.38
CA LEU A 56 9.66 4.21 -20.27
C LEU A 56 9.61 5.51 -21.11
N ALA A 57 8.43 6.10 -21.28
CA ALA A 57 8.23 7.33 -22.06
C ALA A 57 8.14 8.61 -21.20
N ALA A 58 8.00 8.49 -19.87
CA ALA A 58 7.80 9.62 -18.98
C ALA A 58 9.13 10.27 -18.59
N ALA A 59 9.35 11.53 -19.00
CA ALA A 59 10.41 12.36 -18.44
C ALA A 59 9.98 12.89 -17.05
N PRO A 60 10.90 13.03 -16.07
CA PRO A 60 10.56 13.65 -14.80
C PRO A 60 10.06 15.08 -15.04
N ALA A 61 8.87 15.38 -14.53
CA ALA A 61 8.30 16.72 -14.62
C ALA A 61 9.25 17.73 -13.93
N ALA A 62 9.57 18.82 -14.62
CA ALA A 62 10.37 19.89 -14.07
C ALA A 62 9.70 20.46 -12.80
N PRO A 63 10.47 20.83 -11.76
CA PRO A 63 9.89 21.44 -10.57
C PRO A 63 9.12 22.71 -10.96
N SER A 64 7.84 22.74 -10.60
CA SER A 64 7.02 23.94 -10.69
C SER A 64 7.56 25.00 -9.73
N ALA A 65 7.83 26.20 -10.24
CA ALA A 65 8.18 27.36 -9.43
C ALA A 65 6.89 27.91 -8.76
N GLY A 66 6.52 27.34 -7.62
CA GLY A 66 5.36 27.76 -6.84
C GLY A 66 5.47 27.31 -5.38
N ALA A 67 4.67 27.90 -4.50
CA ALA A 67 4.53 27.41 -3.13
C ALA A 67 3.96 25.99 -3.16
N VAL A 68 4.57 25.06 -2.43
CA VAL A 68 4.08 23.68 -2.31
C VAL A 68 2.70 23.71 -1.66
N PRO A 69 1.65 23.15 -2.28
CA PRO A 69 0.30 23.17 -1.73
C PRO A 69 0.24 22.57 -0.33
N THR A 70 -0.59 23.13 0.57
CA THR A 70 -0.83 22.60 1.92
C THR A 70 -2.27 22.12 2.11
N ARG A 71 -2.98 21.92 0.99
CA ARG A 71 -4.34 21.40 0.94
C ARG A 71 -4.41 20.37 -0.19
N PRO A 72 -5.24 19.33 -0.05
CA PRO A 72 -5.44 18.37 -1.12
C PRO A 72 -6.16 19.04 -2.30
N HIS A 73 -5.96 18.48 -3.49
CA HIS A 73 -6.79 18.73 -4.66
C HIS A 73 -7.25 17.38 -5.18
N ARG A 74 -8.49 17.01 -4.83
CA ARG A 74 -9.08 15.71 -5.17
C ARG A 74 -10.10 15.84 -6.28
N THR A 75 -10.07 14.90 -7.21
CA THR A 75 -11.13 14.71 -8.19
C THR A 75 -11.50 13.24 -8.25
N VAL A 76 -12.79 12.94 -8.12
CA VAL A 76 -13.32 11.58 -8.26
C VAL A 76 -14.14 11.48 -9.54
N TYR A 77 -13.87 10.42 -10.29
CA TYR A 77 -14.50 10.05 -11.54
C TYR A 77 -15.28 8.74 -11.40
N ASP A 78 -16.29 8.58 -12.24
CA ASP A 78 -17.08 7.36 -12.40
C ASP A 78 -16.77 6.73 -13.77
N CYS A 79 -16.36 5.46 -13.77
CA CYS A 79 -16.11 4.71 -14.99
C CYS A 79 -17.38 4.12 -15.63
N GLU A 80 -18.52 4.19 -14.95
CA GLU A 80 -19.83 3.68 -15.37
C GLU A 80 -19.75 2.19 -15.78
N ASN A 81 -19.04 1.40 -14.97
CA ASN A 81 -18.74 -0.02 -15.17
C ASN A 81 -18.01 -0.35 -16.48
N ARG A 82 -17.32 0.64 -17.05
CA ARG A 82 -16.38 0.48 -18.16
C ARG A 82 -14.94 0.52 -17.66
N THR A 83 -14.00 0.29 -18.56
CA THR A 83 -12.56 0.31 -18.26
C THR A 83 -11.84 1.54 -18.83
N ALA A 84 -12.57 2.50 -19.39
CA ALA A 84 -11.97 3.76 -19.83
C ALA A 84 -11.67 4.65 -18.62
N LEU A 85 -10.43 5.16 -18.54
CA LEU A 85 -9.96 6.04 -17.47
C LEU A 85 -9.75 7.48 -18.00
N PRO A 86 -9.98 8.52 -17.19
CA PRO A 86 -10.40 8.47 -15.79
C PRO A 86 -11.92 8.22 -15.60
N GLY A 87 -12.73 8.36 -16.65
CA GLY A 87 -14.20 8.29 -16.57
C GLY A 87 -14.83 9.68 -16.64
N VAL A 88 -16.05 9.82 -16.10
CA VAL A 88 -16.78 11.10 -16.01
C VAL A 88 -16.57 11.70 -14.63
N THR A 89 -16.23 12.98 -14.54
CA THR A 89 -16.08 13.67 -13.25
C THR A 89 -17.41 13.69 -12.50
N VAL A 90 -17.41 13.20 -11.26
CA VAL A 90 -18.60 13.15 -10.40
C VAL A 90 -18.45 13.92 -9.10
N ARG A 91 -17.21 14.27 -8.70
CA ARG A 91 -16.95 15.10 -7.52
C ARG A 91 -15.57 15.78 -7.58
N ASP A 92 -15.52 17.09 -7.46
CA ASP A 92 -14.29 17.88 -7.38
C ASP A 92 -13.97 18.38 -5.96
N GLU A 93 -12.80 19.00 -5.80
CA GLU A 93 -12.36 19.56 -4.52
C GLU A 93 -13.33 20.64 -4.01
N GLY A 94 -13.86 20.45 -2.80
CA GLY A 94 -14.83 21.38 -2.20
C GLY A 94 -16.30 21.06 -2.52
N ASP A 95 -16.58 20.11 -3.41
CA ASP A 95 -17.94 19.70 -3.69
C ASP A 95 -18.58 18.94 -2.52
N LYS A 96 -19.90 19.12 -2.39
CA LYS A 96 -20.73 18.40 -1.41
C LYS A 96 -20.72 16.90 -1.71
N PRO A 97 -20.93 16.03 -0.69
CA PRO A 97 -21.12 14.61 -0.91
C PRO A 97 -22.23 14.31 -1.93
N THR A 98 -22.02 13.28 -2.75
CA THR A 98 -23.00 12.79 -3.72
C THR A 98 -23.91 11.73 -3.08
N SER A 99 -24.91 11.22 -3.81
CA SER A 99 -25.70 10.06 -3.36
C SER A 99 -24.92 8.74 -3.44
N ASP A 100 -23.80 8.72 -4.15
CA ASP A 100 -22.98 7.53 -4.35
C ASP A 100 -21.98 7.35 -3.19
N ALA A 101 -22.06 6.19 -2.52
CA ALA A 101 -21.24 5.91 -1.36
C ALA A 101 -19.77 5.64 -1.72
N SER A 102 -19.51 5.02 -2.86
CA SER A 102 -18.17 4.69 -3.36
C SER A 102 -17.41 5.96 -3.71
N VAL A 103 -18.07 6.91 -4.40
CA VAL A 103 -17.53 8.24 -4.68
C VAL A 103 -17.14 8.97 -3.39
N ASN A 104 -18.02 8.94 -2.39
CA ASN A 104 -17.79 9.62 -1.12
C ASN A 104 -16.64 8.99 -0.31
N ARG A 105 -16.55 7.65 -0.29
CA ARG A 105 -15.47 6.93 0.39
C ARG A 105 -14.12 7.14 -0.30
N ALA A 106 -14.07 7.06 -1.63
CA ALA A 106 -12.85 7.37 -2.39
C ALA A 106 -12.37 8.80 -2.10
N TYR A 107 -13.26 9.79 -2.19
CA TYR A 107 -12.94 11.19 -1.88
C TYR A 107 -12.41 11.39 -0.45
N ALA A 108 -12.99 10.68 0.53
CA ALA A 108 -12.55 10.73 1.92
C ALA A 108 -11.17 10.06 2.10
N GLY A 109 -10.95 8.87 1.55
CA GLY A 109 -9.68 8.13 1.69
C GLY A 109 -8.49 8.81 1.02
N LEU A 110 -8.70 9.43 -0.15
CA LEU A 110 -7.69 10.28 -0.79
C LEU A 110 -7.31 11.45 0.15
N GLY A 111 -8.31 12.08 0.78
CA GLY A 111 -8.11 13.19 1.71
C GLY A 111 -7.37 12.77 2.98
N ALA A 112 -7.77 11.65 3.58
CA ALA A 112 -7.16 11.12 4.80
C ALA A 112 -5.68 10.79 4.60
N THR A 113 -5.32 10.24 3.43
CA THR A 113 -3.92 9.95 3.08
C THR A 113 -3.11 11.24 2.99
N PHE A 114 -3.62 12.26 2.29
CA PHE A 114 -2.98 13.56 2.22
C PHE A 114 -2.81 14.18 3.62
N GLU A 115 -3.84 14.08 4.46
CA GLU A 115 -3.84 14.66 5.80
C GLU A 115 -2.77 14.04 6.71
N LEU A 116 -2.63 12.70 6.72
CA LEU A 116 -1.56 12.05 7.46
C LEU A 116 -0.19 12.52 6.94
N LEU A 117 0.03 12.47 5.63
CA LEU A 117 1.32 12.84 5.02
C LEU A 117 1.72 14.28 5.37
N LEU A 118 0.77 15.20 5.31
CA LEU A 118 1.04 16.61 5.62
C LEU A 118 1.20 16.83 7.13
N SER A 119 0.28 16.34 7.95
CA SER A 119 0.22 16.65 9.38
C SER A 119 1.30 15.92 10.18
N ALA A 120 1.52 14.63 9.92
CA ALA A 120 2.52 13.84 10.63
C ALA A 120 3.92 14.01 10.03
N TYR A 121 4.05 14.15 8.70
CA TYR A 121 5.35 14.10 8.02
C TYR A 121 5.73 15.36 7.26
N GLY A 122 4.90 16.41 7.26
CA GLY A 122 5.18 17.66 6.56
C GLY A 122 5.26 17.50 5.04
N ARG A 123 4.74 16.40 4.47
CA ARG A 123 4.83 16.09 3.05
C ARG A 123 3.52 16.42 2.34
N SER A 124 3.61 17.29 1.32
CA SER A 124 2.46 17.62 0.48
C SER A 124 2.25 16.58 -0.61
N SER A 125 1.23 15.73 -0.44
CA SER A 125 0.90 14.62 -1.36
C SER A 125 2.03 13.58 -1.51
N ILE A 126 1.78 12.56 -2.34
CA ILE A 126 2.67 11.41 -2.51
C ILE A 126 4.01 11.80 -3.17
N ASP A 127 4.05 12.86 -3.98
CA ASP A 127 5.27 13.35 -4.64
C ASP A 127 6.01 14.44 -3.84
N GLY A 128 5.43 14.90 -2.73
CA GLY A 128 5.98 15.99 -1.91
C GLY A 128 5.82 17.39 -2.54
N LYS A 129 5.13 17.51 -3.68
CA LYS A 129 4.93 18.76 -4.42
C LYS A 129 3.45 19.09 -4.64
N GLY A 130 2.56 18.37 -3.96
CA GLY A 130 1.12 18.61 -4.03
C GLY A 130 0.47 18.02 -5.28
N LEU A 131 0.95 16.85 -5.75
CA LEU A 131 0.28 16.09 -6.81
C LEU A 131 -1.24 16.00 -6.54
N PRO A 132 -2.10 16.39 -7.51
CA PRO A 132 -3.53 16.15 -7.42
C PRO A 132 -3.84 14.68 -7.21
N LEU A 133 -4.83 14.39 -6.36
CA LEU A 133 -5.24 13.04 -6.01
C LEU A 133 -6.49 12.68 -6.81
N ILE A 134 -6.31 11.86 -7.83
CA ILE A 134 -7.39 11.44 -8.71
C ILE A 134 -7.83 10.02 -8.33
N GLY A 135 -9.14 9.78 -8.28
CA GLY A 135 -9.71 8.45 -8.09
C GLY A 135 -10.83 8.13 -9.09
N SER A 136 -10.82 6.93 -9.63
CA SER A 136 -11.85 6.41 -10.54
C SER A 136 -12.59 5.24 -9.89
N VAL A 137 -13.89 5.39 -9.61
CA VAL A 137 -14.74 4.33 -9.06
C VAL A 137 -15.54 3.61 -10.15
N HIS A 138 -16.20 2.50 -9.78
CA HIS A 138 -17.01 1.67 -10.67
C HIS A 138 -16.24 1.19 -11.90
N TYR A 139 -14.96 0.86 -11.72
CA TYR A 139 -14.11 0.40 -12.80
C TYR A 139 -14.45 -1.04 -13.17
N GLY A 140 -14.84 -1.26 -14.42
CA GLY A 140 -15.21 -2.58 -14.93
C GLY A 140 -16.47 -3.15 -14.28
N GLN A 141 -16.72 -4.44 -14.53
CA GLN A 141 -17.86 -5.19 -14.00
C GLN A 141 -17.36 -6.27 -13.06
N GLU A 142 -17.82 -6.23 -11.79
CA GLU A 142 -17.40 -7.17 -10.74
C GLU A 142 -15.88 -7.26 -10.63
N TYR A 143 -15.21 -6.10 -10.77
CA TYR A 143 -13.75 -6.05 -10.77
C TYR A 143 -13.23 -6.23 -9.36
N ASN A 144 -12.50 -7.31 -9.14
CA ASN A 144 -12.04 -7.76 -7.83
C ASN A 144 -10.66 -7.19 -7.48
N ASN A 145 -10.47 -5.88 -7.67
CA ASN A 145 -9.23 -5.21 -7.32
C ASN A 145 -9.34 -3.69 -7.13
N ALA A 146 -8.28 -3.11 -6.61
CA ALA A 146 -7.97 -1.69 -6.67
C ALA A 146 -6.47 -1.50 -6.92
N PHE A 147 -6.10 -0.38 -7.54
CA PHE A 147 -4.70 -0.09 -7.84
C PHE A 147 -4.40 1.40 -7.99
N PHE A 148 -3.15 1.79 -7.76
CA PHE A 148 -2.58 3.03 -8.26
C PHE A 148 -1.87 2.78 -9.59
N ASP A 149 -2.34 3.40 -10.67
CA ASP A 149 -1.74 3.23 -12.01
C ASP A 149 -0.55 4.15 -12.27
N GLY A 150 -0.17 4.89 -11.23
CA GLY A 150 0.91 5.85 -11.19
C GLY A 150 0.57 7.25 -11.66
N GLU A 151 -0.67 7.49 -12.06
CA GLU A 151 -1.27 8.81 -12.20
C GLU A 151 -2.49 8.95 -11.28
N GLN A 152 -3.28 7.88 -11.12
CA GLN A 152 -4.51 7.91 -10.37
C GLN A 152 -4.84 6.58 -9.69
N MET A 153 -5.74 6.66 -8.71
CA MET A 153 -6.39 5.53 -8.06
C MET A 153 -7.53 4.97 -8.90
N VAL A 154 -7.69 3.65 -8.93
CA VAL A 154 -8.79 2.96 -9.61
C VAL A 154 -9.39 1.91 -8.68
N PHE A 155 -10.72 1.89 -8.57
CA PHE A 155 -11.45 1.03 -7.64
C PHE A 155 -12.51 0.19 -8.36
N GLY A 156 -12.49 -1.12 -8.12
CA GLY A 156 -13.57 -2.02 -8.47
C GLY A 156 -14.67 -2.07 -7.43
N ASP A 157 -15.84 -2.53 -7.87
CA ASP A 157 -17.01 -2.72 -7.01
C ASP A 157 -17.00 -4.07 -6.26
N GLY A 158 -16.07 -4.97 -6.61
CA GLY A 158 -16.09 -6.35 -6.17
C GLY A 158 -17.21 -7.16 -6.80
N ASP A 159 -17.18 -8.47 -6.63
CA ASP A 159 -18.20 -9.41 -7.12
C ASP A 159 -19.37 -9.62 -6.14
N GLY A 160 -19.27 -9.08 -4.93
CA GLY A 160 -20.26 -9.27 -3.85
C GLY A 160 -20.28 -10.69 -3.26
N GLU A 161 -19.44 -11.59 -3.77
CA GLU A 161 -19.36 -12.99 -3.36
C GLU A 161 -18.09 -13.26 -2.55
N ILE A 162 -16.96 -12.70 -2.97
CA ILE A 162 -15.67 -12.76 -2.29
C ILE A 162 -15.29 -11.38 -1.78
N PHE A 163 -15.37 -10.38 -2.66
CA PHE A 163 -14.97 -9.01 -2.35
C PHE A 163 -16.16 -8.07 -2.47
N LEU A 164 -16.25 -7.15 -1.52
CA LEU A 164 -17.12 -6.00 -1.58
C LEU A 164 -16.42 -4.85 -2.31
N ASP A 165 -17.07 -3.70 -2.35
CA ASP A 165 -16.55 -2.47 -2.94
C ASP A 165 -15.18 -2.07 -2.34
N PHE A 166 -14.17 -1.92 -3.19
CA PHE A 166 -12.79 -1.64 -2.77
C PHE A 166 -12.56 -0.26 -2.16
N THR A 167 -13.58 0.60 -2.13
CA THR A 167 -13.55 1.87 -1.41
C THR A 167 -13.93 1.74 0.07
N VAL A 168 -14.42 0.58 0.54
CA VAL A 168 -14.86 0.41 1.94
C VAL A 168 -13.73 0.50 2.96
N ALA A 169 -12.52 0.08 2.58
CA ALA A 169 -11.36 0.05 3.46
C ALA A 169 -10.42 1.23 3.15
N VAL A 170 -10.33 2.19 4.07
CA VAL A 170 -9.49 3.40 3.90
C VAL A 170 -8.00 3.06 3.80
N ASP A 171 -7.58 2.01 4.50
CA ASP A 171 -6.24 1.44 4.48
C ASP A 171 -5.88 0.85 3.11
N VAL A 172 -6.84 0.31 2.35
CA VAL A 172 -6.63 -0.11 0.96
C VAL A 172 -6.38 1.09 0.06
N ILE A 173 -7.18 2.15 0.19
CA ILE A 173 -6.98 3.39 -0.59
C ILE A 173 -5.59 3.99 -0.31
N ALA A 174 -5.21 4.04 0.96
CA ALA A 174 -3.92 4.59 1.40
C ALA A 174 -2.73 3.70 1.01
N HIS A 175 -2.88 2.37 1.05
CA HIS A 175 -1.88 1.40 0.58
C HIS A 175 -1.53 1.67 -0.90
N GLU A 176 -2.54 1.80 -1.75
CA GLU A 176 -2.30 2.01 -3.17
C GLU A 176 -1.62 3.35 -3.47
N LEU A 177 -2.04 4.43 -2.79
CA LEU A 177 -1.35 5.73 -2.89
C LEU A 177 0.10 5.66 -2.39
N ALA A 178 0.38 4.81 -1.40
CA ALA A 178 1.71 4.65 -0.83
C ALA A 178 2.71 3.99 -1.81
N HIS A 179 2.25 3.21 -2.80
CA HIS A 179 3.12 2.81 -3.91
C HIS A 179 3.64 4.02 -4.69
N GLY A 180 2.80 5.03 -4.91
CA GLY A 180 3.22 6.30 -5.49
C GLY A 180 4.22 7.05 -4.60
N LEU A 181 4.00 7.07 -3.28
CA LEU A 181 4.97 7.63 -2.33
C LEU A 181 6.34 6.95 -2.47
N THR A 182 6.38 5.62 -2.48
CA THR A 182 7.60 4.84 -2.68
C THR A 182 8.26 5.16 -4.02
N GLN A 183 7.48 5.27 -5.10
CA GLN A 183 7.99 5.62 -6.43
C GLN A 183 8.68 7.00 -6.46
N TYR A 184 8.11 8.01 -5.79
CA TYR A 184 8.68 9.36 -5.73
C TYR A 184 9.79 9.54 -4.68
N THR A 185 10.21 8.46 -4.00
CA THR A 185 11.18 8.50 -2.91
C THR A 185 12.28 7.44 -3.12
N ALA A 186 12.21 6.29 -2.44
CA ALA A 186 13.22 5.24 -2.52
C ALA A 186 13.19 4.46 -3.85
N ASN A 187 12.09 4.53 -4.61
CA ASN A 187 11.89 3.84 -5.89
C ASN A 187 12.25 2.35 -5.81
N LEU A 188 11.81 1.69 -4.74
CA LEU A 188 12.06 0.27 -4.48
C LEU A 188 11.59 -0.58 -5.66
N ARG A 189 12.51 -1.35 -6.23
CA ARG A 189 12.26 -2.30 -7.30
C ARG A 189 11.24 -3.33 -6.80
N TYR A 190 10.21 -3.52 -7.60
CA TYR A 190 9.09 -4.41 -7.27
C TYR A 190 9.42 -5.87 -7.56
N GLU A 191 10.40 -6.38 -6.83
CA GLU A 191 10.93 -7.74 -6.94
C GLU A 191 11.60 -8.19 -5.63
N GLY A 192 11.43 -9.45 -5.26
CA GLY A 192 12.06 -10.06 -4.09
C GLY A 192 11.86 -9.25 -2.81
N GLN A 193 12.92 -9.09 -2.01
CA GLN A 193 12.84 -8.35 -0.75
C GLN A 193 12.58 -6.84 -0.94
N SER A 194 13.10 -6.20 -1.99
CA SER A 194 12.79 -4.79 -2.28
C SER A 194 11.30 -4.60 -2.60
N GLY A 195 10.69 -5.56 -3.29
CA GLY A 195 9.26 -5.55 -3.58
C GLY A 195 8.42 -5.85 -2.34
N ALA A 196 8.84 -6.80 -1.50
CA ALA A 196 8.18 -7.06 -0.22
C ALA A 196 8.28 -5.87 0.75
N LEU A 197 9.37 -5.10 0.71
CA LEU A 197 9.46 -3.81 1.41
C LEU A 197 8.52 -2.76 0.82
N ASN A 198 8.38 -2.71 -0.50
CA ASN A 198 7.44 -1.80 -1.17
C ASN A 198 6.00 -2.07 -0.71
N GLU A 199 5.58 -3.35 -0.72
CA GLU A 199 4.30 -3.81 -0.16
C GLU A 199 4.13 -3.46 1.32
N SER A 200 5.16 -3.73 2.12
CA SER A 200 5.10 -3.49 3.56
C SER A 200 5.01 -2.01 3.90
N VAL A 201 5.74 -1.15 3.20
CA VAL A 201 5.62 0.31 3.35
C VAL A 201 4.20 0.76 3.00
N SER A 202 3.59 0.19 1.96
CA SER A 202 2.21 0.49 1.62
C SER A 202 1.21 0.04 2.70
N ASP A 203 1.36 -1.17 3.25
CA ASP A 203 0.57 -1.65 4.39
C ASP A 203 0.77 -0.76 5.64
N VAL A 204 2.01 -0.36 5.94
CA VAL A 204 2.32 0.55 7.05
C VAL A 204 1.61 1.89 6.88
N VAL A 205 1.72 2.53 5.71
CA VAL A 205 1.03 3.80 5.45
C VAL A 205 -0.49 3.61 5.53
N GLY A 206 -1.03 2.53 4.97
CA GLY A 206 -2.45 2.19 5.06
C GLY A 206 -2.94 2.10 6.50
N ALA A 207 -2.24 1.33 7.34
CA ALA A 207 -2.55 1.18 8.75
C ALA A 207 -2.44 2.51 9.51
N LEU A 208 -1.42 3.32 9.23
CA LEU A 208 -1.24 4.63 9.86
C LEU A 208 -2.35 5.62 9.46
N VAL A 209 -2.79 5.63 8.20
CA VAL A 209 -3.90 6.50 7.75
C VAL A 209 -5.18 6.13 8.46
N LYS A 210 -5.47 4.83 8.56
CA LYS A 210 -6.64 4.32 9.29
C LYS A 210 -6.59 4.69 10.77
N GLN A 211 -5.46 4.46 11.43
CA GLN A 211 -5.27 4.81 12.84
C GLN A 211 -5.43 6.31 13.08
N TYR A 212 -4.79 7.15 12.24
CA TYR A 212 -4.88 8.61 12.34
C TYR A 212 -6.32 9.10 12.15
N SER A 213 -7.02 8.59 11.14
CA SER A 213 -8.41 8.96 10.83
C SER A 213 -9.39 8.58 11.96
N LEU A 214 -9.10 7.50 12.68
CA LEU A 214 -9.92 7.01 13.79
C LEU A 214 -9.44 7.49 15.17
N GLY A 215 -8.31 8.22 15.24
CA GLY A 215 -7.69 8.64 16.50
C GLY A 215 -7.24 7.46 17.37
N GLN A 216 -6.77 6.38 16.76
CA GLN A 216 -6.37 5.15 17.44
C GLN A 216 -4.87 5.13 17.76
N SER A 217 -4.55 4.74 18.99
CA SER A 217 -3.18 4.36 19.37
C SER A 217 -2.79 2.99 18.80
N ALA A 218 -1.50 2.65 18.88
CA ALA A 218 -0.96 1.35 18.48
C ALA A 218 -1.69 0.16 19.17
N GLU A 219 -2.12 0.33 20.42
CA GLU A 219 -2.84 -0.69 21.19
C GLU A 219 -4.27 -0.89 20.70
N GLN A 220 -4.92 0.17 20.24
CA GLN A 220 -6.32 0.16 19.79
C GLN A 220 -6.49 -0.26 18.33
N ALA A 221 -5.42 -0.13 17.53
CA ALA A 221 -5.43 -0.45 16.11
C ALA A 221 -5.66 -1.96 15.88
N ASP A 222 -6.41 -2.30 14.84
CA ASP A 222 -6.66 -3.71 14.48
C ASP A 222 -5.45 -4.38 13.80
N TRP A 223 -4.59 -3.58 13.15
CA TRP A 223 -3.43 -4.05 12.38
C TRP A 223 -3.82 -5.00 11.23
N LEU A 224 -5.01 -4.80 10.68
CA LEU A 224 -5.57 -5.55 9.56
C LEU A 224 -5.60 -4.68 8.30
N ILE A 225 -5.24 -5.28 7.16
CA ILE A 225 -5.29 -4.63 5.85
C ILE A 225 -6.47 -5.16 5.05
N GLY A 226 -7.40 -4.28 4.67
CA GLY A 226 -8.64 -4.64 3.97
C GLY A 226 -9.72 -5.18 4.90
N ALA A 227 -9.75 -4.76 6.17
CA ALA A 227 -10.82 -5.14 7.09
C ALA A 227 -12.19 -4.66 6.58
N GLY A 228 -13.17 -5.56 6.52
CA GLY A 228 -14.50 -5.28 5.99
C GLY A 228 -14.63 -5.37 4.46
N LEU A 229 -13.55 -5.68 3.74
CA LEU A 229 -13.58 -5.90 2.29
C LEU A 229 -14.12 -7.28 1.90
N LEU A 230 -13.89 -8.29 2.74
CA LEU A 230 -14.34 -9.66 2.48
C LEU A 230 -15.86 -9.77 2.65
N ALA A 231 -16.53 -10.43 1.70
CA ALA A 231 -17.97 -10.65 1.73
C ALA A 231 -18.37 -11.59 2.88
N PRO A 232 -19.62 -11.51 3.40
CA PRO A 232 -20.04 -12.28 4.59
C PRO A 232 -19.91 -13.81 4.50
N ARG A 233 -19.78 -14.36 3.29
CA ARG A 233 -19.62 -15.81 3.06
C ARG A 233 -18.17 -16.29 3.14
N VAL A 234 -17.20 -15.37 3.23
CA VAL A 234 -15.77 -15.68 3.32
C VAL A 234 -15.34 -15.76 4.79
N SER A 235 -14.68 -16.84 5.16
CA SER A 235 -14.10 -17.08 6.48
C SER A 235 -12.76 -16.36 6.62
N GLY A 236 -12.82 -15.05 6.81
CA GLY A 236 -11.64 -14.20 7.00
C GLY A 236 -12.00 -12.86 7.61
N VAL A 237 -11.02 -12.17 8.17
CA VAL A 237 -11.20 -10.85 8.78
C VAL A 237 -10.65 -9.72 7.92
N ALA A 238 -9.70 -10.01 7.04
CA ALA A 238 -8.98 -9.06 6.21
C ALA A 238 -8.17 -9.77 5.11
N LEU A 239 -7.51 -9.02 4.22
CA LEU A 239 -6.55 -9.58 3.27
C LEU A 239 -5.23 -10.00 3.94
N ARG A 240 -4.77 -9.20 4.92
CA ARG A 240 -3.50 -9.42 5.63
C ARG A 240 -3.61 -8.99 7.08
N SER A 241 -2.77 -9.57 7.94
CA SER A 241 -2.57 -9.13 9.32
C SER A 241 -1.12 -8.71 9.50
N MET A 242 -0.87 -7.44 9.85
CA MET A 242 0.47 -6.98 10.18
C MET A 242 0.93 -7.53 11.54
N LYS A 243 -0.01 -7.76 12.46
CA LYS A 243 0.26 -8.30 13.80
C LYS A 243 0.61 -9.79 13.78
N ALA A 244 -0.12 -10.57 12.99
CA ALA A 244 0.04 -12.01 12.89
C ALA A 244 -0.10 -12.47 11.43
N PRO A 245 0.92 -12.25 10.58
CA PRO A 245 0.91 -12.72 9.19
C PRO A 245 0.59 -14.21 9.10
N GLY A 246 -0.23 -14.61 8.12
CA GLY A 246 -0.68 -16.00 7.96
C GLY A 246 -1.98 -16.34 8.70
N THR A 247 -2.67 -15.34 9.27
CA THR A 247 -3.90 -15.54 10.07
C THR A 247 -5.10 -14.72 9.62
N ALA A 248 -4.97 -13.92 8.55
CA ALA A 248 -6.03 -13.01 8.13
C ALA A 248 -7.27 -13.73 7.57
N TYR A 249 -7.07 -14.90 6.96
CA TYR A 249 -8.13 -15.75 6.43
C TYR A 249 -7.70 -17.22 6.35
N ASP A 250 -8.67 -18.12 6.51
CA ASP A 250 -8.57 -19.57 6.29
C ASP A 250 -9.95 -20.03 5.84
N ASP A 251 -10.15 -20.03 4.52
CA ASP A 251 -11.46 -20.15 3.88
C ASP A 251 -11.43 -21.14 2.71
N ASP A 252 -12.52 -21.88 2.53
CA ASP A 252 -12.63 -22.89 1.48
C ASP A 252 -12.63 -22.30 0.06
N LEU A 253 -13.01 -21.02 -0.10
CA LEU A 253 -13.08 -20.34 -1.39
C LEU A 253 -11.84 -19.48 -1.66
N LEU A 254 -11.35 -18.78 -0.64
CA LEU A 254 -10.19 -17.88 -0.76
C LEU A 254 -8.85 -18.60 -0.59
N GLY A 255 -8.86 -19.77 0.05
CA GLY A 255 -7.67 -20.47 0.53
C GLY A 255 -7.25 -19.98 1.91
N LYS A 256 -5.96 -20.17 2.24
CA LYS A 256 -5.36 -19.74 3.51
C LYS A 256 -4.33 -18.66 3.28
N ASP A 257 -4.29 -17.67 4.19
CA ASP A 257 -3.26 -16.64 4.23
C ASP A 257 -1.85 -17.27 4.27
N PRO A 258 -1.02 -17.07 3.22
CA PRO A 258 0.27 -17.75 3.09
C PRO A 258 1.44 -16.99 3.73
N GLN A 259 1.22 -15.80 4.31
CA GLN A 259 2.32 -14.93 4.70
C GLN A 259 3.13 -15.47 5.90
N PRO A 260 4.47 -15.54 5.82
CA PRO A 260 5.30 -15.78 6.97
C PRO A 260 5.45 -14.50 7.81
N GLY A 261 5.63 -14.67 9.12
CA GLY A 261 5.90 -13.59 10.07
C GLY A 261 7.35 -13.51 10.53
N SER A 262 8.24 -14.33 9.99
CA SER A 262 9.68 -14.33 10.30
C SER A 262 10.51 -14.82 9.11
N MET A 263 11.80 -14.52 9.12
CA MET A 263 12.77 -14.99 8.12
C MET A 263 12.98 -16.51 8.12
N GLU A 264 12.58 -17.22 9.19
CA GLU A 264 12.69 -18.69 9.25
C GLU A 264 11.81 -19.36 8.19
N ASP A 265 10.63 -18.79 7.94
CA ASP A 265 9.65 -19.29 6.98
C ASP A 265 9.65 -18.47 5.67
N TYR A 266 10.73 -17.75 5.37
CA TYR A 266 10.83 -16.94 4.15
C TYR A 266 10.60 -17.81 2.90
N ILE A 267 9.73 -17.33 2.01
CA ILE A 267 9.33 -18.09 0.82
C ILE A 267 10.23 -17.69 -0.35
N GLU A 268 11.12 -18.60 -0.77
CA GLU A 268 11.86 -18.47 -2.03
C GLU A 268 10.99 -18.93 -3.20
N THR A 269 10.68 -18.01 -4.12
CA THR A 269 9.85 -18.29 -5.30
C THR A 269 10.08 -17.28 -6.40
N ASP A 270 9.83 -17.64 -7.66
CA ASP A 270 9.77 -16.70 -8.80
C ASP A 270 8.36 -16.17 -9.06
N ARG A 271 7.35 -16.74 -8.39
CA ARG A 271 5.96 -16.26 -8.49
C ARG A 271 5.83 -14.94 -7.74
N ASP A 272 4.77 -14.20 -8.07
CA ASP A 272 4.46 -12.95 -7.34
C ASP A 272 5.68 -12.01 -7.26
N ASN A 273 6.40 -11.87 -8.38
CA ASN A 273 7.61 -11.05 -8.47
C ASN A 273 8.69 -11.39 -7.44
N GLY A 274 8.88 -12.66 -7.06
CA GLY A 274 9.79 -12.99 -5.97
C GLY A 274 9.13 -13.09 -4.60
N GLY A 275 7.80 -13.26 -4.55
CA GLY A 275 7.01 -13.33 -3.32
C GLY A 275 6.84 -11.99 -2.62
N VAL A 276 6.56 -10.90 -3.36
CA VAL A 276 6.43 -9.55 -2.78
C VAL A 276 5.25 -9.44 -1.81
N HIS A 277 4.08 -9.98 -2.17
CA HIS A 277 2.92 -10.03 -1.27
C HIS A 277 3.05 -11.17 -0.26
N LEU A 278 3.77 -12.23 -0.62
CA LEU A 278 3.99 -13.37 0.29
C LEU A 278 4.86 -12.94 1.48
N ASN A 279 6.02 -12.36 1.23
CA ASN A 279 7.03 -12.10 2.26
C ASN A 279 6.90 -10.72 2.95
N SER A 280 5.95 -9.85 2.55
CA SER A 280 5.73 -8.55 3.19
C SER A 280 5.24 -8.65 4.64
N GLY A 281 4.72 -9.81 5.05
CA GLY A 281 4.38 -10.13 6.44
C GLY A 281 5.54 -9.95 7.43
N ILE A 282 6.77 -10.25 7.01
CA ILE A 282 7.98 -10.15 7.85
C ILE A 282 8.25 -8.69 8.28
N PRO A 283 8.46 -7.72 7.35
CA PRO A 283 8.60 -6.32 7.71
C PRO A 283 7.32 -5.68 8.28
N ASN A 284 6.12 -6.16 7.92
CA ASN A 284 4.88 -5.72 8.56
C ASN A 284 4.85 -6.04 10.05
N ARG A 285 5.23 -7.26 10.43
CA ARG A 285 5.32 -7.68 11.83
C ARG A 285 6.40 -6.92 12.58
N ALA A 286 7.54 -6.62 11.95
CA ALA A 286 8.56 -5.76 12.54
C ALA A 286 8.00 -4.36 12.87
N PHE A 287 7.25 -3.74 11.95
CA PHE A 287 6.63 -2.44 12.22
C PHE A 287 5.60 -2.51 13.35
N TYR A 288 4.73 -3.51 13.36
CA TYR A 288 3.76 -3.74 14.43
C TYR A 288 4.45 -3.86 15.80
N LEU A 289 5.51 -4.67 15.89
CA LEU A 289 6.27 -4.88 17.13
C LEU A 289 6.90 -3.57 17.61
N LEU A 290 7.49 -2.79 16.70
CA LEU A 290 8.04 -1.48 17.02
C LEU A 290 6.98 -0.52 17.55
N ALA A 291 5.88 -0.34 16.81
CA ALA A 291 4.81 0.57 17.18
C ALA A 291 4.19 0.19 18.54
N THR A 292 3.98 -1.10 18.77
CA THR A 292 3.46 -1.62 20.04
C THR A 292 4.44 -1.38 21.19
N ALA A 293 5.74 -1.60 20.97
CA ALA A 293 6.77 -1.36 21.99
C ALA A 293 6.90 0.12 22.38
N LEU A 294 6.72 1.03 21.42
CA LEU A 294 6.79 2.47 21.67
C LEU A 294 5.49 3.07 22.24
N GLY A 295 4.36 2.40 22.01
CA GLY A 295 3.03 2.83 22.45
C GLY A 295 2.59 4.16 21.85
N GLY A 296 1.46 4.67 22.35
CA GLY A 296 0.88 5.93 21.87
C GLY A 296 0.45 5.85 20.39
N ASN A 297 0.55 6.96 19.69
CA ASN A 297 0.16 7.05 18.29
C ASN A 297 1.31 6.57 17.37
N SER A 298 1.07 5.52 16.58
CA SER A 298 2.11 4.88 15.77
C SER A 298 2.80 5.84 14.78
N TRP A 299 2.10 6.87 14.30
CA TRP A 299 2.64 7.84 13.33
C TRP A 299 3.65 8.84 13.94
N GLU A 300 3.69 8.99 15.27
CA GLU A 300 4.51 10.00 15.95
C GLU A 300 5.97 9.56 16.15
N ARG A 301 6.22 8.25 16.34
CA ARG A 301 7.57 7.70 16.56
C ARG A 301 7.92 6.60 15.55
N ALA A 302 7.22 5.47 15.60
CA ALA A 302 7.49 4.34 14.68
C ALA A 302 7.36 4.75 13.20
N GLY A 303 6.28 5.46 12.87
CA GLY A 303 6.05 5.99 11.53
C GLY A 303 7.11 6.99 11.08
N GLN A 304 7.63 7.86 11.97
CA GLN A 304 8.72 8.79 11.63
C GLN A 304 9.99 8.04 11.22
N ILE A 305 10.34 6.96 11.93
CA ILE A 305 11.53 6.16 11.65
C ILE A 305 11.42 5.53 10.26
N TRP A 306 10.28 4.92 9.92
CA TRP A 306 10.05 4.34 8.59
C TRP A 306 10.08 5.42 7.50
N PHE A 307 9.45 6.56 7.74
CA PHE A 307 9.35 7.65 6.78
C PHE A 307 10.71 8.32 6.51
N ASP A 308 11.54 8.48 7.54
CA ASP A 308 12.91 9.00 7.41
C ASP A 308 13.76 8.11 6.50
N VAL A 309 13.67 6.79 6.65
CA VAL A 309 14.41 5.86 5.79
C VAL A 309 13.90 5.91 4.35
N LEU A 310 12.57 5.90 4.18
CA LEU A 310 11.95 5.93 2.86
C LEU A 310 12.30 7.21 2.08
N THR A 311 12.36 8.35 2.77
CA THR A 311 12.54 9.67 2.15
C THR A 311 13.97 10.22 2.23
N GLY A 312 14.84 9.63 3.06
CA GLY A 312 16.20 10.10 3.33
C GLY A 312 17.20 9.91 2.19
N GLY A 313 16.88 9.07 1.20
CA GLY A 313 17.70 8.86 -0.01
C GLY A 313 18.90 7.92 0.18
N GLU A 314 19.03 7.28 1.34
CA GLU A 314 20.07 6.27 1.59
C GLU A 314 19.65 4.85 1.18
N LEU A 315 18.34 4.56 1.22
CA LEU A 315 17.78 3.27 0.84
C LEU A 315 17.94 3.03 -0.67
N THR A 316 18.57 1.92 -1.04
CA THR A 316 18.74 1.57 -2.45
C THR A 316 17.47 1.00 -3.05
N ALA A 317 17.29 1.16 -4.36
CA ALA A 317 16.13 0.59 -5.07
C ALA A 317 16.07 -0.95 -4.97
N THR A 318 17.22 -1.62 -4.77
CA THR A 318 17.31 -3.08 -4.61
C THR A 318 17.53 -3.49 -3.16
N ALA A 319 17.18 -2.62 -2.20
CA ALA A 319 17.41 -2.88 -0.79
C ALA A 319 16.77 -4.19 -0.33
N ASP A 320 17.53 -4.94 0.46
CA ASP A 320 17.04 -6.11 1.17
C ASP A 320 16.49 -5.71 2.57
N PHE A 321 15.91 -6.67 3.28
CA PHE A 321 15.36 -6.43 4.61
C PHE A 321 16.45 -5.98 5.60
N ALA A 322 17.67 -6.48 5.48
CA ALA A 322 18.78 -6.14 6.38
C ALA A 322 19.25 -4.69 6.18
N GLU A 323 19.31 -4.20 4.93
CA GLU A 323 19.60 -2.81 4.62
C GLU A 323 18.55 -1.88 5.21
N PHE A 324 17.27 -2.16 4.96
CA PHE A 324 16.18 -1.36 5.50
C PHE A 324 16.20 -1.37 7.04
N ALA A 325 16.41 -2.54 7.66
CA ALA A 325 16.51 -2.68 9.11
C ALA A 325 17.67 -1.86 9.69
N ARG A 326 18.87 -1.91 9.09
CA ARG A 326 20.02 -1.08 9.51
C ARG A 326 19.72 0.42 9.40
N LEU A 327 19.07 0.85 8.32
CA LEU A 327 18.72 2.25 8.12
C LEU A 327 17.67 2.72 9.13
N THR A 328 16.69 1.88 9.50
CA THR A 328 15.72 2.25 10.55
C THR A 328 16.39 2.39 11.93
N VAL A 329 17.41 1.58 12.24
CA VAL A 329 18.21 1.74 13.48
C VAL A 329 18.98 3.06 13.46
N ALA A 330 19.57 3.41 12.32
CA ALA A 330 20.30 4.68 12.15
C ALA A 330 19.37 5.90 12.24
N ALA A 331 18.18 5.82 11.61
CA ALA A 331 17.16 6.87 11.68
C ALA A 331 16.65 7.07 13.10
N ALA A 332 16.37 5.99 13.85
CA ALA A 332 15.97 6.07 15.24
C ALA A 332 17.04 6.75 16.11
N GLY A 333 18.32 6.36 15.95
CA GLY A 333 19.44 6.98 16.66
C GLY A 333 19.62 8.46 16.32
N SER A 334 19.46 8.83 15.04
CA SER A 334 19.59 10.22 14.59
C SER A 334 18.48 11.12 15.10
N ARG A 335 17.25 10.61 15.15
CA ARG A 335 16.05 11.38 15.54
C ARG A 335 15.85 11.46 17.05
N PHE A 336 16.06 10.35 17.76
CA PHE A 336 15.69 10.20 19.17
C PHE A 336 16.89 9.95 20.09
N GLY A 337 18.09 9.78 19.53
CA GLY A 337 19.29 9.40 20.27
C GLY A 337 19.38 7.90 20.55
N GLU A 338 20.35 7.53 21.38
CA GLU A 338 20.63 6.13 21.75
C GLU A 338 19.70 5.59 22.86
N GLY A 339 18.40 5.85 22.73
CA GLY A 339 17.36 5.53 23.73
C GLY A 339 16.40 4.41 23.32
N ASP A 340 15.21 4.43 23.93
CA ASP A 340 14.18 3.39 23.81
C ASP A 340 13.75 3.12 22.36
N GLU A 341 13.66 4.15 21.51
CA GLU A 341 13.31 4.01 20.10
C GLU A 341 14.29 3.12 19.35
N ARG A 342 15.59 3.37 19.52
CA ARG A 342 16.63 2.59 18.85
C ARG A 342 16.64 1.15 19.36
N GLU A 343 16.48 0.95 20.67
CA GLU A 343 16.36 -0.39 21.24
C GLU A 343 15.12 -1.14 20.73
N ALA A 344 13.98 -0.47 20.63
CA ALA A 344 12.74 -1.06 20.13
C ALA A 344 12.87 -1.50 18.66
N VAL A 345 13.51 -0.69 17.81
CA VAL A 345 13.78 -1.06 16.41
C VAL A 345 14.68 -2.30 16.34
N LEU A 346 15.74 -2.35 17.14
CA LEU A 346 16.64 -3.51 17.20
C LEU A 346 15.89 -4.79 17.61
N LYS A 347 15.05 -4.70 18.64
CA LYS A 347 14.25 -5.83 19.14
C LYS A 347 13.23 -6.29 18.10
N ALA A 348 12.51 -5.37 17.46
CA ALA A 348 11.49 -5.68 16.47
C ALA A 348 12.05 -6.44 15.26
N TRP A 349 13.16 -5.98 14.68
CA TRP A 349 13.81 -6.68 13.57
C TRP A 349 14.40 -8.03 13.98
N SER A 350 14.99 -8.10 15.18
CA SER A 350 15.52 -9.35 15.72
C SER A 350 14.43 -10.40 15.91
N GLU A 351 13.23 -10.01 16.34
CA GLU A 351 12.12 -10.95 16.59
C GLU A 351 11.55 -11.56 15.29
N VAL A 352 11.68 -10.86 14.16
CA VAL A 352 11.34 -11.40 12.84
C VAL A 352 12.54 -12.03 12.13
N GLY A 353 13.70 -12.12 12.77
CA GLY A 353 14.89 -12.79 12.24
C GLY A 353 15.68 -11.99 11.20
N VAL A 354 15.52 -10.66 11.14
CA VAL A 354 16.26 -9.79 10.20
C VAL A 354 17.47 -9.16 10.90
N PRO A 355 18.70 -9.32 10.36
CA PRO A 355 19.90 -8.76 10.98
C PRO A 355 19.96 -7.24 10.84
N THR A 356 20.41 -6.57 11.91
CA THR A 356 20.57 -5.10 11.99
C THR A 356 22.04 -4.67 12.04
N ARG A 357 22.96 -5.59 11.73
CA ARG A 357 24.40 -5.36 11.63
C ARG A 357 24.90 -5.98 10.32
N ALA A 358 25.94 -5.37 9.76
CA ALA A 358 26.61 -5.87 8.56
C ALA A 358 27.40 -7.15 8.83
#